data_AF-A0A7X6ZTQ7-F1
#
_entry.id   AF-A0A7X6ZTQ7-F1
#
_cell.length_a   1.000
_cell.length_b   1.000
_cell.length_c   1.000
_cell.angle_alpha   90.00
_cell.angle_beta   90.00
_cell.angle_gamma   90.00
#
_symmetry.space_group_name_H-M   'P 1'
#
loop_
_entity.id
_entity.type
_entity.pdbx_description
1 polymer ?
#
loop_
_entity_poly.entity_id
_entity_poly.type
_entity_poly.pdbx_seq_one_letter_code
_entity_poly.pdbx_strand_id
1 'polypeptide(L)'
;MGKVNEIPASPMDFLLFPIWVHKKLSVKVKGLIFAFLFVGVFDMFFYQNLYKEGFFEGNPGSLIFKIFLFVILSLLVGAIDVICTMVPISEMAIMIGKRSEKYVSARVPVILMKSYAVSHLLFVIPTAFFVYSGVDWNLVDVTSTTQVRLIFSILIIVLNFMPLFQLGVMYRTISIRTRIQIFGRLILIMTTYFWMRFSGATVMFFVTLFQDMLLK
;
A
#
# COMPACT_ATOMS: atom_id res chain seq x y z
N MET A 1 3.60 -9.58 -28.94
CA MET A 1 2.68 -8.83 -28.04
C MET A 1 1.24 -9.39 -27.97
N GLY A 2 0.82 -10.35 -28.82
CA GLY A 2 -0.58 -10.81 -28.90
C GLY A 2 -1.20 -11.45 -27.64
N LYS A 3 -0.49 -12.30 -26.91
CA LYS A 3 -1.06 -13.06 -25.77
C LYS A 3 -1.22 -12.30 -24.45
N VAL A 4 -0.80 -11.03 -24.37
CA VAL A 4 -1.02 -10.23 -23.15
C VAL A 4 -2.51 -9.84 -23.03
N ASN A 5 -3.27 -9.92 -24.12
CA ASN A 5 -4.70 -9.58 -24.17
C ASN A 5 -5.65 -10.73 -23.80
N GLU A 6 -5.14 -11.92 -23.49
CA GLU A 6 -5.95 -13.15 -23.31
C GLU A 6 -6.15 -13.57 -21.84
N ILE A 7 -5.88 -12.72 -20.85
CA ILE A 7 -6.24 -13.07 -19.47
C ILE A 7 -7.74 -12.81 -19.31
N PRO A 8 -8.58 -13.86 -19.14
CA PRO A 8 -10.02 -13.67 -18.98
C PRO A 8 -10.32 -12.91 -17.69
N ALA A 9 -11.44 -12.19 -17.68
CA ALA A 9 -11.96 -11.58 -16.46
C ALA A 9 -12.13 -12.67 -15.39
N SER A 10 -11.66 -12.39 -14.18
CA SER A 10 -11.76 -13.31 -13.05
C SER A 10 -12.65 -12.69 -11.98
N PRO A 11 -13.39 -13.47 -11.18
CA PRO A 11 -14.08 -12.97 -9.99
C PRO A 11 -13.15 -12.20 -9.04
N MET A 12 -11.86 -12.54 -9.04
CA MET A 12 -10.83 -11.85 -8.26
C MET A 12 -10.56 -10.41 -8.74
N ASP A 13 -11.11 -9.97 -9.87
CA ASP A 13 -10.97 -8.59 -10.39
C ASP A 13 -11.60 -7.55 -9.46
N PHE A 14 -12.60 -7.94 -8.68
CA PHE A 14 -13.18 -7.07 -7.66
C PHE A 14 -12.20 -6.80 -6.51
N LEU A 15 -11.45 -7.83 -6.07
CA LEU A 15 -10.56 -7.75 -4.91
C LEU A 15 -9.15 -7.28 -5.27
N LEU A 16 -8.64 -7.68 -6.44
CA LEU A 16 -7.23 -7.48 -6.83
C LEU A 16 -7.06 -6.43 -7.93
N PHE A 17 -8.10 -5.63 -8.19
CA PHE A 17 -8.27 -4.79 -9.36
C PHE A 17 -8.38 -5.55 -10.68
N PRO A 18 -9.11 -5.02 -11.66
CA PRO A 18 -9.23 -5.64 -12.97
C PRO A 18 -7.93 -5.54 -13.76
N ILE A 19 -7.69 -6.52 -14.65
CA ILE A 19 -6.45 -6.65 -15.46
C ILE A 19 -6.03 -5.35 -16.14
N TRP A 20 -7.00 -4.57 -16.63
CA TRP A 20 -6.72 -3.32 -17.34
C TRP A 20 -6.00 -2.29 -16.47
N VAL A 21 -6.21 -2.28 -15.15
CA VAL A 21 -5.50 -1.38 -14.22
C VAL A 21 -4.00 -1.68 -14.27
N HIS A 22 -3.63 -2.94 -14.04
CA HIS A 22 -2.22 -3.38 -14.06
C HIS A 22 -1.55 -3.16 -15.42
N LYS A 23 -2.30 -3.30 -16.52
CA LYS A 23 -1.81 -3.02 -17.89
C LYS A 23 -1.62 -1.53 -18.17
N LYS A 24 -2.46 -0.66 -17.61
CA LYS A 24 -2.40 0.80 -17.80
C LYS A 24 -1.42 1.51 -16.87
N LEU A 25 -0.82 0.81 -15.89
CA LEU A 25 0.22 1.38 -15.02
C LEU A 25 1.38 1.94 -15.85
N SER A 26 1.54 3.27 -15.84
CA SER A 26 2.50 3.97 -16.68
C SER A 26 3.95 3.74 -16.27
N VAL A 27 4.85 3.62 -17.24
CA VAL A 27 6.33 3.55 -17.05
C VAL A 27 6.99 4.92 -16.80
N LYS A 28 6.21 6.01 -16.81
CA LYS A 28 6.73 7.38 -16.62
C LYS A 28 7.06 7.64 -15.15
N VAL A 29 8.31 8.01 -14.86
CA VAL A 29 8.80 8.32 -13.50
C VAL A 29 8.04 9.49 -12.86
N LYS A 30 7.65 10.52 -13.65
CA LYS A 30 6.92 11.71 -13.15
C LYS A 30 5.66 11.38 -12.34
N GLY A 31 4.99 10.27 -12.65
CA GLY A 31 3.80 9.83 -11.91
C GLY A 31 4.09 9.23 -10.53
N LEU A 32 5.36 9.02 -10.17
CA LEU A 32 5.73 8.51 -8.85
C LEU A 32 5.55 9.55 -7.75
N ILE A 33 5.65 10.85 -8.05
CA ILE A 33 5.43 11.90 -7.05
C ILE A 33 4.03 11.78 -6.45
N PHE A 34 3.01 11.60 -7.30
CA PHE A 34 1.63 11.38 -6.84
C PHE A 34 1.45 10.05 -6.11
N ALA A 35 2.18 9.00 -6.53
CA ALA A 35 2.14 7.70 -5.86
C ALA A 35 2.73 7.78 -4.45
N PHE A 36 3.88 8.44 -4.30
CA PHE A 36 4.53 8.67 -3.01
C PHE A 36 3.65 9.53 -2.11
N LEU A 37 3.13 10.66 -2.63
CA LEU A 37 2.25 11.50 -1.84
C LEU A 37 1.00 10.74 -1.36
N PHE A 38 0.38 9.95 -2.24
CA PHE A 38 -0.79 9.16 -1.87
C PHE A 38 -0.50 8.15 -0.75
N VAL A 39 0.58 7.37 -0.87
CA VAL A 39 0.96 6.37 0.14
C VAL A 39 1.31 7.06 1.46
N GLY A 40 2.12 8.11 1.44
CA GLY A 40 2.51 8.75 2.68
C GLY A 40 1.38 9.52 3.35
N VAL A 41 0.45 10.11 2.59
CA VAL A 41 -0.79 10.66 3.16
C VAL A 41 -1.60 9.53 3.78
N PHE A 42 -1.73 8.38 3.12
CA PHE A 42 -2.42 7.23 3.72
C PHE A 42 -1.76 6.80 5.04
N ASP A 43 -0.43 6.58 5.05
CA ASP A 43 0.29 6.13 6.23
C ASP A 43 0.21 7.14 7.38
N MET A 44 0.47 8.42 7.11
CA MET A 44 0.44 9.45 8.15
C MET A 44 -0.98 9.81 8.59
N PHE A 45 -1.98 9.78 7.70
CA PHE A 45 -3.35 10.16 8.05
C PHE A 45 -4.08 9.05 8.81
N PHE A 46 -3.77 7.78 8.54
CA PHE A 46 -4.43 6.64 9.16
C PHE A 46 -3.61 5.98 10.28
N TYR A 47 -2.38 6.40 10.55
CA TYR A 47 -1.61 5.84 11.67
C TYR A 47 -2.24 6.15 13.03
N GLN A 48 -2.79 7.35 13.21
CA GLN A 48 -3.62 7.70 14.37
C GLN A 48 -4.71 8.68 13.98
N ASN A 49 -5.67 8.90 14.88
CA ASN A 49 -6.79 9.79 14.61
C ASN A 49 -6.36 11.26 14.75
N LEU A 50 -5.97 11.88 13.64
CA LEU A 50 -5.46 13.25 13.63
C LEU A 50 -6.46 14.30 14.17
N TYR A 51 -7.78 14.02 14.12
CA TYR A 51 -8.77 14.90 14.75
C TYR A 51 -8.67 14.87 16.27
N LYS A 52 -8.49 13.68 16.87
CA LYS A 52 -8.33 13.53 18.32
C LYS A 52 -7.00 14.08 18.82
N GLU A 53 -5.97 14.03 17.98
CA GLU A 53 -4.61 14.50 18.30
C GLU A 53 -4.42 16.00 18.07
N GLY A 54 -5.48 16.77 17.84
CA GLY A 54 -5.40 18.23 17.73
C GLY A 54 -4.68 18.74 16.47
N PHE A 55 -4.55 17.93 15.41
CA PHE A 55 -3.90 18.37 14.17
C PHE A 55 -4.58 19.61 13.59
N PHE A 56 -5.92 19.65 13.65
CA PHE A 56 -6.74 20.74 13.11
C PHE A 56 -6.97 21.88 14.12
N GLU A 57 -6.34 21.84 15.29
CA GLU A 57 -6.43 22.88 16.31
C GLU A 57 -5.33 23.94 16.13
N GLY A 58 -5.65 25.18 16.52
CA GLY A 58 -4.74 26.33 16.49
C GLY A 58 -5.27 27.51 15.68
N ASN A 59 -4.41 28.52 15.49
CA ASN A 59 -4.74 29.67 14.64
C ASN A 59 -4.55 29.33 13.14
N PRO A 60 -5.14 30.11 12.21
CA PRO A 60 -5.05 29.83 10.78
C PRO A 60 -3.61 29.70 10.27
N GLY A 61 -2.67 30.51 10.79
CA GLY A 61 -1.26 30.45 10.39
C GLY A 61 -0.57 29.14 10.78
N SER A 62 -0.79 28.69 12.01
CA SER A 62 -0.30 27.40 12.51
C SER A 62 -0.91 26.25 11.73
N LEU A 63 -2.21 26.31 11.41
CA LEU A 63 -2.87 25.29 10.62
C LEU A 63 -2.29 25.19 9.20
N ILE A 64 -2.07 26.32 8.52
CA ILE A 64 -1.44 26.35 7.19
C ILE A 64 -0.03 25.75 7.26
N PHE A 65 0.74 26.09 8.28
CA PHE A 65 2.07 25.53 8.50
C PHE A 65 2.04 24.01 8.73
N LYS A 66 1.15 23.52 9.60
CA LYS A 66 0.93 22.09 9.85
C LYS A 66 0.54 21.35 8.57
N ILE A 67 -0.37 21.89 7.76
CA ILE A 67 -0.76 21.28 6.48
C ILE A 67 0.43 21.22 5.52
N PHE A 68 1.19 22.32 5.38
CA PHE A 68 2.37 22.35 4.53
C PHE A 68 3.42 21.32 4.96
N LEU A 69 3.71 21.25 6.26
CA LEU A 69 4.63 20.29 6.83
C LEU A 69 4.14 18.85 6.64
N PHE A 70 2.85 18.60 6.86
CA PHE A 70 2.21 17.30 6.64
C PHE A 70 2.39 16.82 5.21
N VAL A 71 2.20 17.68 4.20
CA VAL A 71 2.39 17.33 2.79
C VAL A 71 3.83 16.92 2.50
N ILE A 72 4.81 17.66 3.04
CA ILE A 72 6.24 17.34 2.85
C ILE A 72 6.60 16.03 3.52
N LEU A 73 6.24 15.87 4.80
CA LEU A 73 6.54 14.66 5.57
C LEU A 73 5.85 13.44 4.97
N SER A 74 4.60 13.59 4.50
CA SER A 74 3.88 12.55 3.77
C SER A 74 4.63 12.16 2.50
N LEU A 75 5.09 13.13 1.70
CA LEU A 75 5.85 12.81 0.49
C LEU A 75 7.13 12.02 0.81
N LEU A 76 7.82 12.34 1.92
CA LEU A 76 9.00 11.61 2.38
C LEU A 76 8.65 10.18 2.84
N VAL A 77 7.64 10.02 3.69
CA VAL A 77 7.16 8.70 4.17
C VAL A 77 6.80 7.81 3.00
N GLY A 78 5.97 8.31 2.08
CA GLY A 78 5.55 7.50 0.94
C GLY A 78 6.67 7.23 -0.05
N ALA A 79 7.67 8.11 -0.16
CA ALA A 79 8.87 7.81 -0.94
C ALA A 79 9.69 6.71 -0.27
N ILE A 80 9.92 6.78 1.05
CA ILE A 80 10.62 5.76 1.83
C ILE A 80 9.91 4.43 1.68
N ASP A 81 8.60 4.37 1.93
CA ASP A 81 7.85 3.12 1.82
C ASP A 81 7.94 2.56 0.39
N VAL A 82 7.46 3.31 -0.60
CA VAL A 82 7.33 2.78 -1.95
C VAL A 82 8.69 2.37 -2.54
N ILE A 83 9.75 3.16 -2.32
CA ILE A 83 11.09 2.86 -2.84
C ILE A 83 11.70 1.68 -2.09
N CYS A 84 11.76 1.74 -0.76
CA CYS A 84 12.37 0.68 0.04
C CYS A 84 11.63 -0.64 -0.14
N THR A 85 10.31 -0.61 -0.27
CA THR A 85 9.50 -1.82 -0.42
C THR A 85 9.60 -2.41 -1.83
N MET A 86 9.55 -1.60 -2.91
CA MET A 86 9.40 -2.15 -4.27
C MET A 86 10.67 -2.19 -5.11
N VAL A 87 11.68 -1.36 -4.86
CA VAL A 87 12.92 -1.39 -5.65
C VAL A 87 13.63 -2.73 -5.51
N PRO A 88 13.88 -3.28 -4.30
CA PRO A 88 14.55 -4.58 -4.14
C PRO A 88 13.81 -5.72 -4.85
N ILE A 89 12.48 -5.74 -4.74
CA ILE A 89 11.63 -6.75 -5.40
C ILE A 89 11.71 -6.63 -6.92
N SER A 90 11.72 -5.40 -7.44
CA SER A 90 11.81 -5.16 -8.87
C SER A 90 13.17 -5.57 -9.47
N GLU A 91 14.26 -5.32 -8.75
CA GLU A 91 15.60 -5.76 -9.14
C GLU A 91 15.71 -7.29 -9.08
N MET A 92 15.12 -7.92 -8.07
CA MET A 92 15.03 -9.38 -8.00
C MET A 92 14.24 -9.95 -9.18
N ALA A 93 13.12 -9.32 -9.57
CA ALA A 93 12.35 -9.76 -10.73
C ALA A 93 13.15 -9.63 -12.03
N ILE A 94 13.92 -8.55 -12.20
CA ILE A 94 14.85 -8.38 -13.32
C ILE A 94 15.92 -9.46 -13.31
N MET A 95 16.53 -9.75 -12.16
CA MET A 95 17.56 -10.77 -12.01
C MET A 95 17.02 -12.16 -12.39
N ILE A 96 15.86 -12.56 -11.85
CA ILE A 96 15.23 -13.85 -12.17
C ILE A 96 14.88 -13.91 -13.65
N GLY A 97 14.31 -12.84 -14.21
CA GLY A 97 13.99 -12.75 -15.64
C GLY A 97 15.22 -12.95 -16.52
N LYS A 98 16.32 -12.25 -16.23
CA LYS A 98 17.59 -12.39 -16.96
C LYS A 98 18.14 -13.82 -16.89
N ARG A 99 18.20 -14.42 -15.68
CA ARG A 99 18.74 -15.78 -15.49
C ARG A 99 17.88 -16.88 -16.12
N SER A 100 16.58 -16.64 -16.29
CA SER A 100 15.65 -17.59 -16.89
C SER A 100 15.32 -17.29 -18.36
N GLU A 101 16.01 -16.32 -18.96
CA GLU A 101 15.77 -15.82 -20.33
C GLU A 101 14.29 -15.46 -20.56
N LYS A 102 13.63 -14.95 -19.52
CA LYS A 102 12.22 -14.54 -19.57
C LYS A 102 12.09 -13.04 -19.69
N TYR A 103 11.10 -12.63 -20.46
CA TYR A 103 10.74 -11.23 -20.61
C TYR A 103 10.36 -10.60 -19.28
N VAL A 104 10.90 -9.42 -19.02
CA VAL A 104 10.53 -8.50 -17.95
C VAL A 104 10.32 -7.14 -18.59
N SER A 105 9.19 -6.48 -18.32
CA SER A 105 8.90 -5.18 -18.91
C SER A 105 10.02 -4.16 -18.62
N ALA A 106 10.26 -3.25 -19.56
CA ALA A 106 11.10 -2.10 -19.29
C ALA A 106 10.51 -1.30 -18.13
N ARG A 107 11.39 -0.80 -17.24
CA ARG A 107 11.01 -0.01 -16.06
C ARG A 107 9.99 -0.71 -15.13
N VAL A 108 10.11 -2.03 -14.98
CA VAL A 108 9.37 -2.79 -13.94
C VAL A 108 9.49 -2.18 -12.54
N PRO A 109 10.61 -1.58 -12.10
CA PRO A 109 10.68 -0.84 -10.84
C PRO A 109 9.59 0.23 -10.70
N VAL A 110 9.42 1.08 -11.72
CA VAL A 110 8.39 2.14 -11.72
C VAL A 110 6.98 1.56 -11.71
N ILE A 111 6.76 0.45 -12.43
CA ILE A 111 5.44 -0.19 -12.49
C ILE A 111 5.09 -0.82 -11.14
N LEU A 112 6.02 -1.53 -10.49
CA LEU A 112 5.78 -2.17 -9.20
C LEU A 112 5.59 -1.13 -8.09
N MET A 113 6.38 -0.06 -8.08
CA MET A 113 6.17 1.08 -7.17
C MET A 113 4.74 1.66 -7.28
N LYS A 114 4.23 1.85 -8.50
CA LYS A 114 2.86 2.35 -8.69
C LYS A 114 1.80 1.31 -8.37
N SER A 115 2.05 0.04 -8.67
CA SER A 115 1.15 -1.06 -8.31
C SER A 115 0.98 -1.14 -6.79
N TYR A 116 2.09 -1.02 -6.07
CA TYR A 116 2.12 -0.98 -4.62
C TYR A 116 1.38 0.25 -4.09
N ALA A 117 1.62 1.45 -4.64
CA ALA A 117 0.83 2.62 -4.27
C ALA A 117 -0.68 2.43 -4.52
N VAL A 118 -1.09 1.93 -5.68
CA VAL A 118 -2.49 1.64 -6.00
C VAL A 118 -3.11 0.63 -5.04
N SER A 119 -2.35 -0.35 -4.55
CA SER A 119 -2.87 -1.33 -3.59
C SER A 119 -3.34 -0.72 -2.27
N HIS A 120 -2.83 0.45 -1.87
CA HIS A 120 -3.29 1.16 -0.66
C HIS A 120 -4.74 1.64 -0.78
N LEU A 121 -5.30 1.76 -2.00
CA LEU A 121 -6.72 2.06 -2.18
C LEU A 121 -7.62 0.99 -1.55
N LEU A 122 -7.17 -0.27 -1.52
CA LEU A 122 -7.90 -1.35 -0.85
C LEU A 122 -7.96 -1.13 0.66
N PHE A 123 -7.05 -0.33 1.20
CA PHE A 123 -6.89 -0.12 2.63
C PHE A 123 -7.63 1.10 3.15
N VAL A 124 -7.95 2.06 2.29
CA VAL A 124 -8.60 3.31 2.68
C VAL A 124 -9.88 3.08 3.48
N ILE A 125 -10.82 2.27 2.98
CA ILE A 125 -12.12 2.12 3.64
C ILE A 125 -11.99 1.40 4.99
N PRO A 126 -11.35 0.21 5.09
CA PRO A 126 -11.32 -0.50 6.36
C PRO A 126 -10.46 0.23 7.40
N THR A 127 -9.36 0.86 7.00
CA THR A 127 -8.53 1.63 7.93
C THR A 127 -9.23 2.93 8.36
N ALA A 128 -9.96 3.61 7.48
CA ALA A 128 -10.79 4.76 7.87
C ALA A 128 -11.86 4.35 8.88
N PHE A 129 -12.52 3.22 8.67
CA PHE A 129 -13.52 2.72 9.61
C PHE A 129 -12.89 2.34 10.96
N PHE A 130 -11.69 1.75 10.95
CA PHE A 130 -10.97 1.43 12.18
C PHE A 130 -10.57 2.70 12.97
N VAL A 131 -10.00 3.69 12.30
CA VAL A 131 -9.39 4.86 12.97
C VAL A 131 -10.40 5.98 13.27
N TYR A 132 -11.38 6.18 12.39
CA TYR A 132 -12.25 7.37 12.38
C TYR A 132 -13.73 7.08 12.63
N SER A 133 -14.15 5.83 12.90
CA SER A 133 -15.56 5.52 13.23
C SER A 133 -16.05 6.10 14.57
N GLY A 134 -15.13 6.57 15.42
CA GLY A 134 -15.45 7.02 16.78
C GLY A 134 -15.64 5.89 17.79
N VAL A 135 -15.62 4.63 17.34
CA VAL A 135 -15.67 3.45 18.21
C VAL A 135 -14.27 3.19 18.78
N ASP A 136 -14.19 2.99 20.10
CA ASP A 136 -12.96 2.48 20.72
C ASP A 136 -12.93 0.95 20.61
N TRP A 137 -12.31 0.47 19.53
CA TRP A 137 -12.22 -0.96 19.24
C TRP A 137 -11.44 -1.75 20.30
N ASN A 138 -10.64 -1.10 21.15
CA ASN A 138 -9.90 -1.76 22.22
C ASN A 138 -10.81 -2.19 23.39
N LEU A 139 -12.00 -1.60 23.49
CA LEU A 139 -12.98 -1.90 24.54
C LEU A 139 -14.02 -2.95 24.11
N VAL A 140 -13.93 -3.46 22.87
CA VAL A 140 -14.88 -4.46 22.37
C VAL A 140 -14.53 -5.84 22.93
N ASP A 141 -15.44 -6.38 23.74
CA ASP A 141 -15.28 -7.65 24.43
C ASP A 141 -16.54 -8.53 24.36
N VAL A 142 -16.63 -9.55 25.22
CA VAL A 142 -17.78 -10.47 25.28
C VAL A 142 -19.07 -9.82 25.77
N THR A 143 -18.98 -8.71 26.50
CA THR A 143 -20.12 -7.96 27.05
C THR A 143 -20.71 -6.94 26.07
N SER A 144 -19.96 -6.59 25.03
CA SER A 144 -20.42 -5.73 23.94
C SER A 144 -21.60 -6.34 23.18
N THR A 145 -22.45 -5.48 22.59
CA THR A 145 -23.62 -5.94 21.82
C THR A 145 -23.21 -6.83 20.65
N THR A 146 -24.07 -7.80 20.30
CA THR A 146 -23.80 -8.76 19.21
C THR A 146 -23.46 -8.07 17.89
N GLN A 147 -24.13 -6.95 17.59
CA GLN A 147 -23.88 -6.18 16.36
C GLN A 147 -22.47 -5.58 16.35
N VAL A 148 -22.03 -4.96 17.46
CA VAL A 148 -20.68 -4.38 17.57
C VAL A 148 -19.61 -5.47 17.47
N ARG A 149 -19.80 -6.61 18.15
CA ARG A 149 -18.88 -7.75 18.09
C ARG A 149 -18.78 -8.35 16.68
N LEU A 150 -19.90 -8.44 15.96
CA LEU A 150 -19.92 -8.92 14.58
C LEU A 150 -19.13 -7.98 13.65
N ILE A 151 -19.38 -6.67 13.75
CA ILE A 151 -18.67 -5.66 12.96
C ILE A 151 -17.17 -5.69 13.28
N PHE A 152 -16.80 -5.73 14.56
CA PHE A 152 -15.41 -5.84 14.99
C PHE A 152 -14.73 -7.10 14.44
N SER A 153 -15.42 -8.25 14.49
CA SER A 153 -14.88 -9.51 13.95
C SER A 153 -14.61 -9.42 12.44
N ILE A 154 -15.57 -8.87 11.67
CA ILE A 154 -15.40 -8.65 10.22
C ILE A 154 -14.24 -7.69 9.96
N LEU A 155 -14.18 -6.57 10.68
CA LEU A 155 -13.15 -5.56 10.52
C LEU A 155 -11.75 -6.12 10.78
N ILE A 156 -11.57 -6.83 11.89
CA ILE A 156 -10.29 -7.46 12.26
C ILE A 156 -9.88 -8.52 11.24
N ILE A 157 -10.82 -9.35 10.76
CA ILE A 157 -10.54 -10.31 9.70
C ILE A 157 -10.05 -9.58 8.44
N VAL A 158 -10.78 -8.54 8.00
CA VAL A 158 -10.42 -7.78 6.80
C VAL A 158 -9.03 -7.15 6.95
N LEU A 159 -8.74 -6.47 8.07
CA LEU A 159 -7.47 -5.81 8.34
C LEU A 159 -6.30 -6.82 8.38
N ASN A 160 -6.48 -8.00 8.99
CA ASN A 160 -5.43 -9.03 9.03
C ASN A 160 -5.14 -9.64 7.66
N PHE A 161 -6.13 -9.68 6.76
CA PHE A 161 -5.96 -10.21 5.41
C PHE A 161 -5.48 -9.16 4.39
N MET A 162 -5.47 -7.87 4.75
CA MET A 162 -5.00 -6.78 3.87
C MET A 162 -3.63 -7.00 3.25
N PRO A 163 -2.59 -7.42 4.01
CA PRO A 163 -1.29 -7.69 3.41
C PRO A 163 -1.36 -8.74 2.30
N LEU A 164 -2.26 -9.74 2.43
CA LEU A 164 -2.45 -10.77 1.42
C LEU A 164 -3.16 -10.22 0.16
N PHE A 165 -4.11 -9.30 0.31
CA PHE A 165 -4.71 -8.63 -0.85
C PHE A 165 -3.69 -7.79 -1.61
N GLN A 166 -2.85 -7.04 -0.91
CA GLN A 166 -1.76 -6.29 -1.50
C GLN A 166 -0.74 -7.20 -2.21
N LEU A 167 -0.37 -8.33 -1.61
CA LEU A 167 0.42 -9.35 -2.31
C LEU A 167 -0.27 -9.90 -3.55
N GLY A 168 -1.59 -10.10 -3.52
CA GLY A 168 -2.37 -10.52 -4.68
C GLY A 168 -2.31 -9.50 -5.82
N VAL A 169 -2.43 -8.21 -5.52
CA VAL A 169 -2.25 -7.10 -6.47
C VAL A 169 -0.84 -7.13 -7.08
N MET A 170 0.18 -7.34 -6.25
CA MET A 170 1.58 -7.43 -6.69
C MET A 170 1.81 -8.66 -7.58
N TYR A 171 1.31 -9.83 -7.20
CA TYR A 171 1.39 -11.06 -7.99
C TYR A 171 0.75 -10.88 -9.36
N ARG A 172 -0.41 -10.22 -9.41
CA ARG A 172 -1.11 -9.94 -10.65
C ARG A 172 -0.30 -9.01 -11.54
N THR A 173 0.26 -7.93 -10.98
CA THR A 173 1.15 -7.02 -11.72
C THR A 173 2.36 -7.75 -12.28
N ILE A 174 3.06 -8.54 -11.47
CA ILE A 174 4.24 -9.32 -11.90
C ILE A 174 3.85 -10.29 -13.02
N SER A 175 2.74 -11.01 -12.87
CA SER A 175 2.26 -11.97 -13.86
C SER A 175 1.88 -11.32 -15.20
N ILE A 176 1.38 -10.08 -15.18
CA ILE A 176 1.01 -9.34 -16.40
C ILE A 176 2.23 -8.70 -17.05
N ARG A 177 3.18 -8.19 -16.24
CA ARG A 177 4.32 -7.39 -16.71
C ARG A 177 5.59 -8.20 -16.98
N THR A 178 5.59 -9.48 -16.62
CA THR A 178 6.71 -10.39 -16.82
C THR A 178 6.23 -11.72 -17.40
N ARG A 179 7.15 -12.49 -18.00
CA ARG A 179 6.92 -13.88 -18.42
C ARG A 179 7.68 -14.89 -17.57
N ILE A 180 7.98 -14.51 -16.33
CA ILE A 180 8.66 -15.38 -15.37
C ILE A 180 7.78 -16.62 -15.14
N GLN A 181 8.40 -17.79 -15.02
CA GLN A 181 7.69 -19.05 -14.77
C GLN A 181 7.04 -19.04 -13.37
N ILE A 182 6.11 -19.97 -13.14
CA ILE A 182 5.33 -20.05 -11.89
C ILE A 182 6.25 -20.13 -10.67
N PHE A 183 7.30 -20.95 -10.72
CA PHE A 183 8.26 -21.08 -9.62
C PHE A 183 8.99 -19.76 -9.31
N GLY A 184 9.46 -19.04 -10.33
CA GLY A 184 10.09 -17.73 -10.13
C GLY A 184 9.12 -16.68 -9.59
N ARG A 185 7.83 -16.74 -9.97
CA ARG A 185 6.79 -15.88 -9.40
C ARG A 185 6.50 -16.22 -7.94
N LEU A 186 6.49 -17.50 -7.59
CA LEU A 186 6.33 -17.96 -6.20
C LEU A 186 7.44 -17.38 -5.32
N ILE A 187 8.70 -17.50 -5.76
CA ILE A 187 9.86 -16.92 -5.06
C ILE A 187 9.66 -15.41 -4.87
N LEU A 188 9.30 -14.68 -5.93
CA LEU A 188 9.09 -13.23 -5.85
C LEU A 188 8.02 -12.86 -4.83
N ILE A 189 6.90 -13.59 -4.76
CA ILE A 189 5.84 -13.29 -3.80
C ILE A 189 6.24 -13.61 -2.37
N MET A 190 6.92 -14.72 -2.14
CA MET A 190 7.44 -15.05 -0.81
C MET A 190 8.46 -14.00 -0.34
N THR A 191 9.36 -13.57 -1.22
CA THR A 191 10.30 -12.49 -0.92
C THR A 191 9.58 -11.17 -0.70
N THR A 192 8.55 -10.85 -1.51
CA THR A 192 7.75 -9.63 -1.34
C THR A 192 7.07 -9.62 0.02
N TYR A 193 6.47 -10.74 0.44
CA TYR A 193 5.83 -10.85 1.75
C TYR A 193 6.82 -10.61 2.89
N PHE A 194 7.95 -11.29 2.87
CA PHE A 194 8.99 -11.12 3.89
C PHE A 194 9.52 -9.68 3.91
N TRP A 195 9.78 -9.13 2.73
CA TRP A 195 10.34 -7.79 2.59
C TRP A 195 9.37 -6.70 3.06
N MET A 196 8.09 -6.82 2.74
CA MET A 196 7.05 -5.89 3.21
C MET A 196 6.94 -5.87 4.74
N ARG A 197 7.19 -7.00 5.42
CA ARG A 197 7.22 -7.05 6.89
C ARG A 197 8.40 -6.25 7.45
N PHE A 198 9.57 -6.35 6.80
CA PHE A 198 10.76 -5.61 7.20
C PHE A 198 10.64 -4.12 6.88
N SER A 199 10.24 -3.76 5.66
CA SER A 199 10.06 -2.36 5.26
C SER A 199 8.95 -1.69 6.04
N GLY A 200 7.84 -2.40 6.32
CA GLY A 200 6.74 -1.88 7.12
C GLY A 200 7.19 -1.41 8.51
N ALA A 201 8.06 -2.17 9.20
CA ALA A 201 8.59 -1.73 10.49
C ALA A 201 9.40 -0.41 10.39
N THR A 202 10.18 -0.26 9.33
CA THR A 202 10.94 0.97 9.06
C THR A 202 10.01 2.15 8.75
N VAL A 203 8.97 1.93 7.94
CA VAL A 203 7.96 2.96 7.63
C VAL A 203 7.28 3.44 8.91
N MET A 204 6.86 2.50 9.77
CA MET A 204 6.23 2.84 11.05
C MET A 204 7.13 3.68 11.96
N PHE A 205 8.44 3.42 11.97
CA PHE A 205 9.40 4.28 12.69
C PHE A 205 9.37 5.72 12.18
N PHE A 206 9.44 5.94 10.86
CA PHE A 206 9.40 7.29 10.28
C PHE A 206 8.05 7.97 10.47
N VAL A 207 6.95 7.23 10.32
CA VAL A 207 5.60 7.77 10.55
C VAL A 207 5.46 8.27 11.99
N THR A 208 5.88 7.46 12.97
CA THR A 208 5.86 7.84 14.39
C THR A 208 6.69 9.10 14.63
N LEU A 209 7.94 9.12 14.15
CA LEU A 209 8.84 10.26 14.29
C LEU A 209 8.24 11.55 13.68
N PHE A 210 7.66 11.45 12.49
CA PHE A 210 7.15 12.61 11.77
C PHE A 210 5.83 13.12 12.32
N GLN A 211 4.98 12.25 12.85
CA GLN A 211 3.80 12.70 13.57
C GLN A 211 4.16 13.39 14.89
N ASP A 212 5.15 12.88 15.63
CA ASP A 212 5.68 13.54 16.81
C ASP A 212 6.16 14.97 16.49
N MET A 213 6.84 15.16 15.35
CA MET A 213 7.28 16.49 14.89
C MET A 213 6.14 17.40 14.44
N LEU A 214 5.00 16.83 14.03
CA LEU A 214 3.86 17.56 13.48
C LEU A 214 2.89 18.04 14.55
N LEU A 215 2.79 17.29 15.65
CA LEU A 215 1.80 17.46 16.70
C LEU A 215 2.37 18.09 17.98
N LYS A 216 3.70 18.06 18.17
CA LYS A 216 4.40 18.79 19.22
C LYS A 216 4.84 20.17 18.73
#